data_AF-A0A815SZC3-F1
#
_entry.id   AF-A0A815SZC3-F1
#
_cell.length_a   1.000
_cell.length_b   1.000
_cell.length_c   1.000
_cell.angle_alpha   90.00
_cell.angle_beta   90.00
_cell.angle_gamma   90.00
#
_symmetry.space_group_name_H-M   'P 1'
#
loop_
_entity.id
_entity.type
_entity.pdbx_description
1 polymer ?
#
loop_
_entity_poly.entity_id
_entity_poly.type
_entity_poly.pdbx_seq_one_letter_code
_entity_poly.pdbx_strand_id
1 'polypeptide(L)'
;MSSNPLEKYERLLTKEPQVNDIYVIVDIKWLEHWKRYVGIEKSDEEKVTKPGPIDFIQLMDQTTLDSSNEIQLRSDAIEGNDYTFIPYELYKDLAQTYKQNGPEIIRKAIPQGQDQIVIETFLIPLRLRESRCLNARTKQIYRSHRTRIEELKNDICNEHSIAPSSTHHLYSSEDENGLNW
;
A
#
# COMPACT_ATOMS: atom_id res chain seq x y z
N MET A 1 25.41 -1.09 23.38
CA MET A 1 25.49 0.37 23.14
C MET A 1 24.08 0.85 22.92
N SER A 2 23.54 1.71 23.78
CA SER A 2 22.17 2.21 23.64
C SER A 2 22.16 3.20 22.48
N SER A 3 21.75 2.76 21.29
CA SER A 3 21.50 3.64 20.15
C SER A 3 20.46 4.68 20.58
N ASN A 4 20.75 5.96 20.39
CA ASN A 4 19.76 7.02 20.58
C ASN A 4 18.55 6.73 19.65
N PRO A 5 17.32 6.57 20.17
CA PRO A 5 16.15 6.32 19.34
C PRO A 5 15.93 7.41 18.28
N LEU A 6 16.31 8.66 18.59
CA LEU A 6 16.17 9.79 17.68
C LEU A 6 17.05 9.61 16.43
N GLU A 7 18.33 9.29 16.62
CA GLU A 7 19.26 9.02 15.51
C GLU A 7 18.78 7.85 14.64
N LYS A 8 18.19 6.82 15.26
CA LYS A 8 17.57 5.71 14.52
C LYS A 8 16.44 6.24 13.63
N TYR A 9 15.56 7.07 14.17
CA TYR A 9 14.41 7.61 13.44
C TYR A 9 14.83 8.53 12.30
N GLU A 10 15.78 9.45 12.53
CA GLU A 10 16.33 10.33 11.51
C GLU A 10 16.96 9.53 10.36
N ARG A 11 17.74 8.49 10.69
CA ARG A 11 18.32 7.59 9.69
C ARG A 11 17.26 6.86 8.87
N LEU A 12 16.17 6.43 9.50
CA LEU A 12 15.08 5.76 8.79
C LEU A 12 14.33 6.75 7.87
N LEU A 13 14.03 7.95 8.34
CA LEU A 13 13.34 8.98 7.55
C LEU A 13 14.14 9.46 6.34
N THR A 14 15.47 9.41 6.40
CA THR A 14 16.38 9.84 5.31
C THR A 14 16.86 8.69 4.43
N LYS A 15 16.45 7.46 4.73
CA LYS A 15 16.85 6.27 3.96
C LYS A 15 16.26 6.32 2.55
N GLU A 16 17.12 6.24 1.53
CA GLU A 16 16.69 6.05 0.14
C GLU A 16 16.02 4.68 -0.07
N PRO A 17 14.86 4.62 -0.75
CA PRO A 17 14.18 3.36 -1.02
C PRO A 17 15.02 2.37 -1.82
N GLN A 18 15.04 1.11 -1.37
CA GLN A 18 15.63 -0.01 -2.10
C GLN A 18 14.54 -0.92 -2.65
N VAL A 19 14.83 -1.66 -3.73
CA VAL A 19 13.88 -2.60 -4.30
C VAL A 19 13.42 -3.61 -3.25
N ASN A 20 12.10 -3.77 -3.14
CA ASN A 20 11.41 -4.57 -2.13
C ASN A 20 11.36 -4.01 -0.71
N ASP A 21 11.88 -2.80 -0.45
CA ASP A 21 11.58 -2.12 0.81
C ASP A 21 10.08 -1.92 0.98
N ILE A 22 9.61 -2.02 2.22
CA ILE A 22 8.21 -1.90 2.59
C ILE A 22 8.00 -0.56 3.30
N TYR A 23 6.96 0.15 2.88
CA TYR A 23 6.57 1.46 3.38
C TYR A 23 5.11 1.44 3.82
N VAL A 24 4.77 2.36 4.72
CA VAL A 24 3.39 2.64 5.13
C VAL A 24 3.04 4.05 4.70
N ILE A 25 1.87 4.20 4.09
CA ILE A 25 1.30 5.52 3.81
C ILE A 25 0.66 6.06 5.09
N VAL A 26 1.10 7.23 5.54
CA VAL A 26 0.62 7.90 6.76
C VAL A 26 0.17 9.32 6.48
N ASP A 27 -0.70 9.85 7.34
CA ASP A 27 -1.12 11.24 7.28
C ASP A 27 0.10 12.14 7.53
N ILE A 28 0.37 13.04 6.58
CA ILE A 28 1.57 13.87 6.66
C ILE A 28 1.51 14.82 7.86
N LYS A 29 0.35 15.37 8.21
CA LYS A 29 0.19 16.28 9.35
C LYS A 29 0.46 15.56 10.66
N TRP A 30 0.01 14.31 10.77
CA TRP A 30 0.33 13.47 11.92
C TRP A 30 1.85 13.24 12.04
N LEU A 31 2.52 12.91 10.94
CA LEU A 31 3.97 12.68 10.94
C LEU A 31 4.75 13.95 11.33
N GLU A 32 4.39 15.08 10.73
CA GLU A 32 5.02 16.38 11.01
C GLU A 32 4.83 16.81 12.48
N HIS A 33 3.64 16.60 13.04
CA HIS A 33 3.40 16.82 14.48
C HIS A 33 4.27 15.88 15.32
N TRP A 34 4.36 14.60 14.95
CA TRP A 34 5.21 13.65 15.65
C TRP A 34 6.69 14.04 15.61
N LYS A 35 7.24 14.46 14.46
CA LYS A 35 8.64 14.90 14.33
C LYS A 35 8.95 16.08 15.25
N ARG A 36 8.06 17.07 15.35
CA ARG A 36 8.20 18.19 16.30
C ARG A 36 8.12 17.74 17.75
N TYR A 37 7.21 16.81 18.06
CA TYR A 37 7.06 16.27 19.41
C TYR A 37 8.31 15.53 19.90
N VAL A 38 8.94 14.72 19.04
CA VAL A 38 10.17 13.99 19.41
C VAL A 38 11.44 14.83 19.26
N GLY A 39 11.36 16.03 18.68
CA GLY A 39 12.49 16.94 18.50
C GLY A 39 13.36 16.67 17.27
N ILE A 40 12.85 15.92 16.28
CA ILE A 40 13.50 15.77 14.95
C ILE A 40 13.41 17.10 14.19
N GLU A 41 12.25 17.74 14.25
CA GLU A 41 12.06 19.07 13.66
C GLU A 41 11.95 20.12 14.76
N LYS A 42 12.56 21.28 14.52
CA LYS A 42 12.45 22.41 15.44
C LYS A 42 11.02 22.92 15.44
N SER A 43 10.53 23.23 16.63
CA SER A 43 9.26 23.92 16.84
C SER A 43 9.54 25.16 17.68
N ASP A 44 8.90 26.28 17.30
CA ASP A 44 8.91 27.51 18.10
C ASP A 44 7.93 27.43 19.28
N GLU A 45 7.09 26.39 19.33
CA GLU A 45 6.16 26.14 20.43
C GLU A 45 6.92 25.64 21.67
N GLU A 46 6.70 26.29 22.81
CA GLU A 46 7.34 25.92 24.09
C GLU A 46 7.02 24.48 24.53
N LYS A 47 5.89 23.92 24.07
CA LYS A 47 5.48 22.55 24.40
C LYS A 47 4.58 21.93 23.32
N VAL A 48 5.20 21.15 22.44
CA VAL A 48 4.47 20.29 21.49
C VAL A 48 3.83 19.12 22.26
N THR A 49 2.53 18.93 22.07
CA THR A 49 1.79 17.85 22.73
C THR A 49 2.10 16.49 22.10
N LYS A 50 1.91 15.40 22.85
CA LYS A 50 2.05 14.05 22.29
C LYS A 50 0.99 13.83 21.19
N PRO A 51 1.35 13.38 19.98
CA PRO A 51 0.40 13.03 18.94
C PRO A 51 -0.61 11.97 19.41
N GLY A 52 -1.81 12.02 18.81
CA GLY A 52 -2.81 10.96 18.95
C GLY A 52 -2.45 9.69 18.15
N PRO A 53 -3.41 8.77 17.99
CA PRO A 53 -3.24 7.58 17.16
C PRO A 53 -2.90 7.89 15.70
N ILE A 54 -2.19 6.96 15.06
CA ILE A 54 -1.95 6.99 13.61
C ILE A 54 -3.27 6.62 12.93
N ASP A 55 -3.89 7.57 12.24
CA ASP A 55 -5.20 7.38 11.61
C ASP A 55 -5.07 7.08 10.12
N PHE A 56 -5.49 5.88 9.72
CA PHE A 56 -5.52 5.46 8.32
C PHE A 56 -6.89 5.67 7.67
N ILE A 57 -7.96 5.80 8.46
CA ILE A 57 -9.35 5.83 7.98
C ILE A 57 -9.58 6.96 6.98
N GLN A 58 -8.97 8.12 7.21
CA GLN A 58 -9.14 9.28 6.31
C GLN A 58 -8.36 9.16 5.00
N LEU A 59 -7.38 8.26 4.93
CA LEU A 59 -6.55 8.05 3.74
C LEU A 59 -7.06 6.90 2.88
N MET A 60 -7.74 5.91 3.46
CA MET A 60 -8.16 4.75 2.70
C MET A 60 -9.37 5.00 1.80
N ASP A 61 -9.41 4.29 0.69
CA ASP A 61 -10.63 4.08 -0.07
C ASP A 61 -11.55 3.14 0.72
N GLN A 62 -12.62 3.72 1.28
CA GLN A 62 -13.62 3.02 2.09
C GLN A 62 -14.30 1.87 1.35
N THR A 63 -14.32 1.89 0.02
CA THR A 63 -14.89 0.78 -0.77
C THR A 63 -14.06 -0.50 -0.70
N THR A 64 -12.81 -0.40 -0.23
CA THR A 64 -11.87 -1.53 -0.13
C THR A 64 -11.83 -2.17 1.26
N LEU A 65 -12.52 -1.57 2.25
CA LEU A 65 -12.50 -2.04 3.65
C LEU A 65 -13.09 -3.45 3.82
N ASP A 66 -14.20 -3.72 3.12
CA ASP A 66 -14.89 -5.01 3.16
C ASP A 66 -14.32 -6.01 2.15
N SER A 67 -13.36 -5.59 1.33
CA SER A 67 -12.72 -6.46 0.35
C SER A 67 -11.60 -7.25 1.01
N SER A 68 -11.52 -8.56 0.73
CA SER A 68 -10.38 -9.40 1.14
C SER A 68 -9.06 -9.02 0.46
N ASN A 69 -9.09 -8.01 -0.42
CA ASN A 69 -8.09 -7.72 -1.42
C ASN A 69 -7.54 -6.32 -1.18
N GLU A 70 -6.52 -6.22 -0.33
CA GLU A 70 -5.63 -5.07 -0.12
C GLU A 70 -6.27 -3.67 0.01
N ILE A 71 -6.06 -3.03 1.16
CA ILE A 71 -6.52 -1.65 1.40
C ILE A 71 -5.87 -0.67 0.40
N GLN A 72 -6.72 0.09 -0.28
CA GLN A 72 -6.29 1.12 -1.21
C GLN A 72 -6.27 2.51 -0.58
N LEU A 73 -5.39 3.37 -1.08
CA LEU A 73 -5.41 4.80 -0.83
C LEU A 73 -6.58 5.41 -1.63
N ARG A 74 -7.30 6.38 -1.05
CA ARG A 74 -8.31 7.16 -1.78
C ARG A 74 -7.67 7.85 -3.00
N SER A 75 -8.40 7.89 -4.11
CA SER A 75 -7.86 8.31 -5.41
C SER A 75 -7.55 9.81 -5.53
N ASP A 76 -8.10 10.63 -4.63
CA ASP A 76 -7.89 12.08 -4.57
C ASP A 76 -6.73 12.50 -3.65
N ALA A 77 -6.09 11.55 -2.95
CA ALA A 77 -5.00 11.86 -2.04
C ALA A 77 -3.74 12.31 -2.78
N ILE A 78 -3.12 13.40 -2.31
CA ILE A 78 -1.94 14.00 -2.91
C ILE A 78 -0.72 13.79 -2.00
N GLU A 79 0.35 13.23 -2.55
CA GLU A 79 1.62 13.07 -1.82
C GLU A 79 2.19 14.44 -1.44
N GLY A 80 2.66 14.58 -0.20
CA GLY A 80 3.19 15.84 0.32
C GLY A 80 2.11 16.81 0.82
N ASN A 81 0.83 16.53 0.61
CA ASN A 81 -0.29 17.34 1.12
C ASN A 81 -1.21 16.54 2.06
N ASP A 82 -1.66 15.37 1.62
CA ASP A 82 -2.54 14.49 2.40
C ASP A 82 -1.74 13.40 3.09
N TYR A 83 -0.75 12.84 2.39
CA TYR A 83 0.01 11.70 2.87
C TYR A 83 1.48 11.77 2.53
N THR A 84 2.25 10.93 3.18
CA THR A 84 3.64 10.63 2.86
C THR A 84 3.95 9.18 3.20
N PHE A 85 5.15 8.72 2.86
CA PHE A 85 5.62 7.37 3.15
C PHE A 85 6.59 7.38 4.32
N ILE A 86 6.45 6.39 5.20
CA ILE A 86 7.49 6.06 6.18
C ILE A 86 7.93 4.61 6.03
N PRO A 87 9.22 4.29 6.29
CA PRO A 87 9.67 2.90 6.30
C PRO A 87 8.85 2.06 7.28
N TYR A 88 8.50 0.83 6.90
CA TYR A 88 7.72 -0.07 7.74
C TYR A 88 8.39 -0.34 9.10
N GLU A 89 9.73 -0.33 9.15
CA GLU A 89 10.47 -0.44 10.41
C GLU A 89 10.17 0.73 11.36
N LEU A 90 10.16 1.97 10.85
CA LEU A 90 9.81 3.14 11.65
C LEU A 90 8.36 3.03 12.14
N TYR A 91 7.44 2.71 11.22
CA TYR A 91 6.03 2.55 11.57
C TYR A 91 5.81 1.55 12.72
N LYS A 92 6.45 0.38 12.69
CA LYS A 92 6.33 -0.62 13.77
C LYS A 92 6.76 -0.10 15.13
N ASP A 93 7.78 0.76 15.20
CA ASP A 93 8.19 1.39 16.45
C ASP A 93 7.15 2.42 16.92
N LEU A 94 6.59 3.21 16.00
CA LEU A 94 5.56 4.20 16.31
C LEU A 94 4.26 3.56 16.77
N ALA A 95 3.82 2.47 16.12
CA ALA A 95 2.59 1.76 16.42
C ALA A 95 2.57 1.22 17.86
N GLN A 96 3.72 0.87 18.42
CA GLN A 96 3.84 0.45 19.84
C GLN A 96 3.47 1.57 20.82
N THR A 97 3.64 2.84 20.43
CA THR A 97 3.47 3.99 21.32
C THR A 97 2.19 4.78 21.07
N TYR A 98 1.78 4.92 19.81
CA TYR A 98 0.69 5.82 19.40
C TYR A 98 -0.63 5.08 19.14
N LYS A 99 -0.61 3.75 18.99
CA LYS A 99 -1.74 2.94 18.48
C LYS A 99 -2.12 3.34 17.04
N GLN A 100 -2.76 2.41 16.35
CA GLN A 100 -3.30 2.63 15.01
C GLN A 100 -4.83 2.72 15.05
N ASN A 101 -5.40 3.48 14.12
CA ASN A 101 -6.81 3.51 13.82
C ASN A 101 -7.04 3.15 12.35
N GLY A 102 -7.83 2.11 12.11
CA GLY A 102 -8.01 1.53 10.78
C GLY A 102 -6.88 0.59 10.33
N PRO A 103 -7.08 -0.15 9.23
CA PRO A 103 -6.04 -1.00 8.66
C PRO A 103 -4.96 -0.20 7.93
N GLU A 104 -3.73 -0.72 7.97
CA GLU A 104 -2.55 -0.09 7.37
C GLU A 104 -2.62 -0.10 5.84
N ILE A 105 -2.11 0.97 5.23
CA ILE A 105 -1.94 1.07 3.78
C ILE A 105 -0.46 0.81 3.46
N ILE A 106 -0.12 -0.47 3.28
CA ILE A 106 1.25 -0.93 3.04
C ILE A 106 1.57 -0.89 1.55
N ARG A 107 2.74 -0.37 1.19
CA ARG A 107 3.27 -0.32 -0.18
C ARG A 107 4.71 -0.78 -0.27
N LYS A 108 5.12 -1.14 -1.48
CA LYS A 108 6.43 -1.70 -1.77
C LYS A 108 7.19 -0.82 -2.74
N ALA A 109 8.48 -0.65 -2.50
CA ALA A 109 9.38 -0.03 -3.44
C ALA A 109 9.67 -0.98 -4.62
N ILE A 110 9.39 -0.51 -5.82
CA ILE A 110 9.54 -1.25 -7.08
C ILE A 110 10.44 -0.49 -8.06
N PRO A 111 11.12 -1.19 -8.98
CA PRO A 111 11.83 -0.52 -10.07
C PRO A 111 10.83 0.17 -11.01
N GLN A 112 11.14 1.42 -11.39
CA GLN A 112 10.49 2.15 -12.46
C GLN A 112 11.52 2.46 -13.54
N GLY A 113 11.33 1.92 -14.74
CA GLY A 113 12.35 2.02 -15.79
C GLY A 113 13.63 1.25 -15.41
N GLN A 114 14.79 1.75 -15.88
CA GLN A 114 16.08 1.09 -15.70
C GLN A 114 16.76 1.45 -14.38
N ASP A 115 16.71 2.72 -13.97
CA ASP A 115 17.56 3.24 -12.89
C ASP A 115 16.78 3.90 -11.75
N GLN A 116 15.44 3.91 -11.79
CA GLN A 116 14.63 4.54 -10.74
C GLN A 116 13.95 3.49 -9.87
N ILE A 117 13.82 3.81 -8.59
CA ILE A 117 13.04 3.05 -7.62
C ILE A 117 11.95 3.98 -7.11
N VAL A 118 10.70 3.52 -7.15
CA VAL A 118 9.56 4.27 -6.62
C VAL A 118 8.76 3.42 -5.67
N ILE A 119 8.11 4.06 -4.71
CA ILE A 119 7.14 3.39 -3.85
C ILE A 119 5.83 3.30 -4.63
N GLU A 120 5.40 2.08 -4.93
CA GLU A 120 4.18 1.83 -5.69
C GLU A 120 2.98 2.34 -4.88
N THR A 121 2.42 3.50 -5.24
CA THR A 121 1.38 4.15 -4.44
C THR A 121 0.01 3.51 -4.64
N PHE A 122 -0.37 3.31 -5.90
CA PHE A 122 -1.65 2.72 -6.28
C PHE A 122 -1.39 1.38 -6.95
N LEU A 123 -2.16 0.38 -6.53
CA LEU A 123 -2.13 -0.94 -7.14
C LEU A 123 -3.13 -0.97 -8.29
N ILE A 124 -2.89 -1.84 -9.27
CA ILE A 124 -3.75 -1.97 -10.44
C ILE A 124 -5.07 -2.64 -10.01
N PRO A 125 -6.23 -1.98 -10.21
CA PRO A 125 -7.52 -2.62 -10.06
C PRO A 125 -7.76 -3.58 -11.23
N LEU A 126 -7.97 -4.86 -10.95
CA LEU A 126 -8.34 -5.87 -11.92
C LEU A 126 -9.75 -6.37 -11.63
N ARG A 127 -10.60 -6.34 -12.67
CA ARG A 127 -11.97 -6.86 -12.63
C ARG A 127 -11.98 -8.26 -13.23
N LEU A 128 -12.17 -9.25 -12.36
CA LEU A 128 -12.14 -10.66 -12.70
C LEU A 128 -13.55 -11.18 -12.96
N ARG A 129 -13.69 -12.07 -13.96
CA ARG A 129 -14.92 -12.79 -14.25
C ARG A 129 -14.57 -14.21 -14.72
N GLU A 130 -15.32 -15.19 -14.24
CA GLU A 130 -15.23 -16.54 -14.81
C GLU A 130 -15.99 -16.60 -16.14
N SER A 131 -15.29 -16.91 -17.23
CA SER A 131 -15.85 -16.91 -18.59
C SER A 131 -16.98 -17.92 -18.79
N ARG A 132 -16.89 -19.10 -18.17
CA ARG A 132 -17.86 -20.20 -18.32
C ARG A 132 -19.17 -19.98 -17.57
N CYS A 133 -19.28 -18.92 -16.77
CA CYS A 133 -20.47 -18.63 -15.99
C CYS A 133 -21.08 -17.30 -16.47
N LEU A 134 -22.16 -17.41 -17.25
CA LEU A 134 -22.88 -16.26 -17.83
C LEU A 134 -23.34 -15.25 -16.75
N ASN A 135 -23.66 -15.75 -15.55
CA ASN A 135 -24.08 -14.94 -14.40
C ASN A 135 -22.94 -14.69 -13.38
N ALA A 136 -21.68 -14.92 -13.76
CA ALA A 136 -20.54 -14.67 -12.88
C ALA A 136 -20.52 -13.21 -12.45
N ARG A 137 -20.54 -12.99 -11.13
CA ARG A 137 -20.28 -11.67 -10.57
C ARG A 137 -18.82 -11.31 -10.82
N THR A 138 -18.59 -10.07 -11.21
CA THR A 138 -17.23 -9.54 -11.29
C THR A 138 -16.68 -9.38 -9.87
N LYS A 139 -15.44 -9.83 -9.65
CA LYS A 139 -14.71 -9.57 -8.40
C LYS A 139 -13.55 -8.63 -8.70
N GLN A 140 -13.35 -7.64 -7.83
CA GLN A 140 -12.22 -6.73 -7.94
C GLN A 140 -11.08 -7.24 -7.06
N ILE A 141 -9.90 -7.35 -7.65
CA ILE A 141 -8.63 -7.56 -6.93
C ILE A 141 -7.70 -6.38 -7.24
N TYR A 142 -6.71 -6.16 -6.39
CA TYR A 142 -5.65 -5.18 -6.62
C TYR A 142 -4.32 -5.90 -6.69
N ARG A 143 -3.45 -5.53 -7.63
CA ARG A 143 -2.13 -6.15 -7.78
C ARG A 143 -1.07 -5.13 -8.18
N SER A 144 0.17 -5.44 -7.83
CA SER A 144 1.31 -4.65 -8.27
C SER A 144 1.41 -4.63 -9.80
N HIS A 145 1.85 -3.51 -10.35
CA HIS A 145 2.34 -3.38 -11.72
C HIS A 145 3.44 -4.38 -12.06
N ARG A 146 4.09 -4.96 -11.05
CA ARG A 146 5.15 -5.95 -11.20
C ARG A 146 4.70 -7.38 -10.93
N THR A 147 3.43 -7.62 -10.61
CA THR A 147 2.89 -8.96 -10.45
C THR A 147 3.04 -9.74 -11.75
N ARG A 148 3.65 -10.92 -11.67
CA ARG A 148 3.85 -11.77 -12.86
C ARG A 148 2.54 -12.41 -13.27
N ILE A 149 2.35 -12.65 -14.56
CA ILE A 149 1.13 -13.29 -15.08
C ILE A 149 0.89 -14.68 -14.45
N GLU A 150 1.95 -15.45 -14.19
CA GLU A 150 1.85 -16.76 -13.52
C GLU A 150 1.32 -16.64 -12.08
N GLU A 151 1.81 -15.65 -11.34
CA GLU A 151 1.36 -15.34 -9.98
C GLU A 151 -0.09 -14.86 -10.00
N LEU A 152 -0.41 -13.92 -10.90
CA LEU A 152 -1.78 -13.44 -11.11
C LEU A 152 -2.73 -14.59 -11.45
N LYS A 153 -2.30 -15.54 -12.29
CA LYS A 153 -3.11 -16.72 -12.63
C LYS A 153 -3.40 -17.57 -11.39
N ASN A 154 -2.39 -17.84 -10.57
CA ASN A 154 -2.58 -18.61 -9.34
C ASN A 154 -3.53 -17.90 -8.38
N ASP A 155 -3.40 -16.59 -8.23
CA ASP A 155 -4.28 -15.78 -7.41
C ASP A 155 -5.73 -15.83 -7.88
N ILE A 156 -5.97 -15.66 -9.18
CA ILE A 156 -7.31 -15.74 -9.77
C ILE A 156 -7.90 -17.15 -9.57
N CYS A 157 -7.09 -18.20 -9.75
CA CYS A 157 -7.54 -19.56 -9.51
C CYS A 157 -7.93 -19.77 -8.04
N ASN A 158 -7.11 -19.32 -7.10
CA ASN A 158 -7.40 -19.41 -5.66
C ASN A 158 -8.67 -18.65 -5.31
N GLU A 159 -8.81 -17.44 -5.83
CA GLU A 159 -9.94 -16.54 -5.60
C GLU A 159 -11.28 -17.14 -6.08
N HIS A 160 -11.25 -17.88 -7.18
CA HIS A 160 -12.41 -18.60 -7.73
C HIS A 160 -12.51 -20.06 -7.29
N SER A 161 -11.65 -20.51 -6.36
CA SER A 161 -11.59 -21.91 -5.91
C SER A 161 -11.44 -22.92 -7.06
N ILE A 162 -10.67 -22.55 -8.08
CA ILE A 162 -10.39 -23.35 -9.26
C ILE A 162 -9.23 -24.31 -8.99
N ALA A 163 -9.38 -25.59 -9.35
CA ALA A 163 -8.36 -26.60 -9.11
C ALA A 163 -7.06 -26.34 -9.92
N PRO A 164 -5.86 -26.54 -9.32
CA PRO A 164 -4.57 -26.34 -10.00
C PRO A 164 -4.32 -27.25 -11.21
N SER A 165 -5.00 -28.40 -11.27
CA SER A 165 -4.81 -29.45 -12.28
C SER A 165 -5.48 -29.15 -13.62
N SER A 166 -6.30 -28.11 -13.70
CA SER A 166 -7.10 -27.80 -14.87
C SER A 166 -6.41 -26.75 -15.74
N THR A 167 -6.35 -27.02 -17.04
CA THR A 167 -5.82 -26.10 -18.06
C THR A 167 -6.72 -24.87 -18.16
N HIS A 168 -6.35 -23.82 -17.44
CA HIS A 168 -7.02 -22.52 -17.50
C HIS A 168 -6.18 -21.51 -18.29
N HIS A 169 -6.87 -20.63 -19.00
CA HIS A 169 -6.30 -19.54 -19.76
C HIS A 169 -6.83 -18.22 -19.20
N LEU A 170 -5.97 -17.20 -19.17
CA LEU A 170 -6.36 -15.83 -18.86
C LEU A 170 -6.65 -15.12 -20.18
N TYR A 171 -7.79 -14.44 -20.24
CA TYR A 171 -8.19 -13.60 -21.37
C TYR A 171 -8.40 -12.18 -20.85
N SER A 172 -7.96 -11.20 -21.62
CA SER A 172 -8.38 -9.82 -21.44
C SER A 172 -9.77 -9.60 -22.05
N SER A 173 -10.46 -8.54 -21.65
CA SER A 173 -11.74 -8.18 -22.29
C SER A 173 -11.59 -7.79 -23.76
N GLU A 174 -10.40 -7.41 -24.20
CA GLU A 174 -10.12 -7.12 -25.61
C GLU A 174 -10.05 -8.41 -26.43
N ASP A 175 -9.48 -9.48 -25.86
CA ASP A 175 -9.45 -10.81 -26.47
C ASP A 175 -10.87 -11.37 -26.69
N GLU A 176 -11.85 -10.98 -25.88
CA GLU A 176 -13.25 -11.37 -26.06
C GLU A 176 -13.98 -10.56 -27.15
N ASN A 177 -13.55 -9.32 -27.44
CA ASN A 177 -14.23 -8.40 -28.36
C ASN A 177 -13.55 -8.27 -29.74
N GLY A 178 -12.34 -8.83 -29.91
CA GLY A 178 -11.59 -8.84 -31.16
C GLY A 178 -11.53 -10.22 -31.82
N LEU A 179 -12.58 -10.58 -32.57
CA LEU A 179 -12.62 -11.66 -33.58
C LEU A 179 -12.49 -13.13 -33.14
N ASN A 180 -13.44 -13.92 -33.65
CA ASN A 180 -13.31 -15.31 -34.13
C ASN A 180 -12.85 -16.40 -33.14
N TRP A 181 -13.84 -17.10 -32.59
CA TRP A 181 -13.81 -18.56 -32.54
C TRP A 181 -14.46 -19.11 -33.80
#